data_AF-A0A966WDE3-F1
#
_entry.id   AF-A0A966WDE3-F1
#
_cell.length_a   1.000
_cell.length_b   1.000
_cell.length_c   1.000
_cell.angle_alpha   90.00
_cell.angle_beta   90.00
_cell.angle_gamma   90.00
#
_symmetry.space_group_name_H-M   'P 1'
#
loop_
_entity.id
_entity.type
_entity.pdbx_description
1 polymer ?
#
loop_
_entity_poly.entity_id
_entity_poly.type
_entity_poly.pdbx_seq_one_letter_code
_entity_poly.pdbx_strand_id
1 'polypeptide(L)'
;YYAKEKVKLDWQFFVIIGVLIGAFISSKLDKSFKLESVPPVWKQKFGGSVVKRAIFSILGGIVAMIGARLADGCPSGHGLSGMMQLSLSSFFAMAMFFGFGILVANFIYKKL
;
A
#
# COMPACT_ATOMS: atom_id res chain seq x y z
N TYR A 1 11.03 -13.68 -21.41
CA TYR A 1 11.46 -12.86 -20.27
C TYR A 1 11.72 -13.73 -19.05
N TYR A 2 10.72 -14.23 -18.33
CA TYR A 2 10.87 -15.06 -17.11
C TYR A 2 11.58 -16.42 -17.26
N ALA A 3 11.73 -16.96 -18.47
CA ALA A 3 12.55 -18.16 -18.74
C ALA A 3 14.05 -17.82 -18.97
N LYS A 4 14.38 -16.55 -19.21
CA LYS A 4 15.76 -16.04 -19.43
C LYS A 4 16.29 -15.29 -18.21
N GLU A 5 15.46 -14.48 -17.54
CA GLU A 5 15.76 -13.97 -16.20
C GLU A 5 15.35 -15.00 -15.15
N LYS A 6 16.33 -15.67 -14.55
CA LYS A 6 16.11 -16.44 -13.31
C LYS A 6 15.60 -15.49 -12.23
N VAL A 7 14.62 -15.92 -11.45
CA VAL A 7 14.19 -15.21 -10.23
C VAL A 7 15.41 -15.10 -9.32
N LYS A 8 16.00 -13.90 -9.25
CA LYS A 8 17.04 -13.60 -8.29
C LYS A 8 16.37 -13.25 -6.98
N LEU A 9 16.72 -13.97 -5.93
CA LEU A 9 16.33 -13.64 -4.57
C LEU A 9 17.24 -12.49 -4.10
N ASP A 10 16.82 -11.26 -4.41
CA ASP A 10 17.51 -10.05 -3.98
C ASP A 10 17.15 -9.69 -2.53
N TRP A 11 17.91 -8.77 -1.94
CA TRP A 11 17.67 -8.27 -0.57
C TRP A 11 16.22 -7.76 -0.36
N GLN A 12 15.59 -7.24 -1.42
CA GLN A 12 14.19 -6.77 -1.38
C GLN A 12 13.20 -7.90 -1.02
N PHE A 13 13.46 -9.13 -1.47
CA PHE A 13 12.64 -10.29 -1.10
C PHE A 13 12.72 -10.55 0.42
N PHE A 14 13.93 -10.49 0.98
CA PHE A 14 14.12 -10.64 2.43
C PHE A 14 13.45 -9.52 3.23
N VAL A 15 13.42 -8.29 2.70
CA VAL A 15 12.68 -7.18 3.33
C VAL A 15 11.18 -7.45 3.37
N ILE A 16 10.59 -7.94 2.27
CA ILE A 16 9.14 -8.26 2.26
C ILE A 16 8.82 -9.36 3.28
N ILE A 17 9.66 -10.40 3.36
CA ILE A 17 9.52 -11.47 4.35
C ILE A 17 9.66 -10.91 5.78
N GLY A 18 10.66 -10.05 6.01
CA GLY A 18 10.90 -9.40 7.29
C GLY A 18 9.74 -8.50 7.72
N VAL A 19 9.15 -7.72 6.81
CA VAL A 19 7.97 -6.89 7.10
C VAL A 19 6.77 -7.76 7.47
N LEU A 20 6.55 -8.88 6.76
CA LEU A 20 5.46 -9.81 7.06
C LEU A 20 5.61 -10.41 8.46
N ILE A 21 6.79 -10.95 8.77
CA ILE A 21 7.08 -11.56 10.08
C ILE A 21 7.04 -10.51 11.18
N GLY A 22 7.67 -9.35 10.96
CA GLY A 22 7.72 -8.25 11.92
C GLY A 22 6.33 -7.73 12.26
N ALA A 23 5.50 -7.43 11.25
CA ALA A 23 4.13 -6.98 11.47
C ALA A 23 3.28 -8.02 12.22
N PHE A 24 3.46 -9.31 11.93
CA PHE A 24 2.76 -10.39 12.62
C PHE A 24 3.17 -10.51 14.10
N ILE A 25 4.48 -10.48 14.39
CA ILE A 25 4.98 -10.51 15.77
C ILE A 25 4.51 -9.28 16.54
N SER A 26 4.68 -8.08 15.99
CA SER A 26 4.22 -6.83 16.63
C SER A 26 2.73 -6.86 16.94
N SER A 27 1.89 -7.26 15.97
CA SER A 27 0.44 -7.35 16.19
C SER A 27 0.04 -8.35 17.28
N LYS A 28 0.81 -9.43 17.45
CA LYS A 28 0.58 -10.42 18.51
C LYS A 28 1.01 -9.89 19.88
N LEU A 29 2.15 -9.21 19.96
CA LEU A 29 2.64 -8.60 21.20
C LEU A 29 1.70 -7.50 21.70
N ASP A 30 1.22 -6.66 20.79
CA ASP A 30 0.27 -5.59 21.09
C ASP A 30 -1.16 -6.10 21.34
N LYS A 31 -1.40 -7.42 21.22
CA LYS A 31 -2.72 -8.07 21.29
C LYS A 31 -3.77 -7.43 20.36
N SER A 32 -3.31 -6.76 19.29
CA SER A 32 -4.13 -6.03 18.34
C SER A 32 -4.56 -6.88 17.15
N PHE A 33 -4.07 -8.12 17.06
CA PHE A 33 -4.39 -9.04 15.98
C PHE A 33 -5.89 -9.30 15.88
N LYS A 34 -6.49 -8.87 14.77
CA LYS A 34 -7.91 -9.05 14.46
C LYS A 34 -8.07 -9.58 13.04
N LEU A 35 -8.79 -10.68 12.90
CA LEU A 35 -9.09 -11.26 11.60
C LEU A 35 -10.34 -10.61 11.02
N GLU A 36 -10.17 -9.50 10.28
CA GLU A 36 -11.28 -8.73 9.72
C GLU A 36 -11.39 -8.91 8.20
N SER A 37 -12.42 -9.66 7.78
CA SER A 37 -12.71 -9.89 6.35
C SER A 37 -13.28 -8.66 5.66
N VAL A 38 -13.88 -7.71 6.40
CA VAL A 38 -14.35 -6.42 5.87
C VAL A 38 -14.10 -5.36 6.94
N PRO A 39 -13.32 -4.29 6.65
CA PRO A 39 -13.10 -3.22 7.61
C PRO A 39 -14.41 -2.51 7.98
N PRO A 40 -14.57 -2.02 9.21
CA PRO A 40 -15.81 -1.36 9.66
C PRO A 40 -16.18 -0.16 8.77
N VAL A 41 -15.19 0.63 8.33
CA VAL A 41 -15.37 1.78 7.43
C VAL A 41 -15.96 1.34 6.07
N TRP A 42 -15.50 0.22 5.53
CA TRP A 42 -16.06 -0.35 4.30
C TRP A 42 -17.47 -0.87 4.52
N LYS A 43 -17.70 -1.58 5.63
CA LYS A 43 -19.01 -2.16 5.97
C LYS A 43 -20.09 -1.09 6.10
N GLN A 44 -19.76 0.05 6.71
CA GLN A 44 -20.70 1.18 6.85
C GLN A 44 -21.09 1.79 5.51
N LYS A 45 -20.17 1.89 4.56
CA LYS A 45 -20.41 2.57 3.28
C LYS A 45 -20.88 1.68 2.13
N PHE A 46 -20.30 0.50 2.00
CA PHE A 46 -20.51 -0.42 0.86
C PHE A 46 -21.13 -1.77 1.27
N GLY A 47 -21.43 -1.95 2.56
CA GLY A 47 -22.01 -3.17 3.11
C GLY A 47 -20.99 -4.27 3.44
N GLY A 48 -21.48 -5.41 3.93
CA GLY A 48 -20.65 -6.52 4.41
C GLY A 48 -20.14 -7.51 3.35
N SER A 49 -20.27 -7.21 2.06
CA SER A 49 -19.91 -8.16 1.00
C SER A 49 -18.39 -8.26 0.81
N VAL A 50 -17.84 -9.43 1.11
CA VAL A 50 -16.40 -9.74 0.93
C VAL A 50 -15.99 -9.68 -0.53
N VAL A 51 -16.84 -10.19 -1.44
CA VAL A 51 -16.57 -10.20 -2.89
C VAL A 51 -16.44 -8.78 -3.43
N LYS A 52 -17.35 -7.87 -3.05
CA LYS A 52 -17.26 -6.46 -3.45
C LYS A 52 -15.97 -5.81 -2.95
N ARG A 53 -15.60 -6.04 -1.69
CA ARG A 53 -14.34 -5.54 -1.13
C ARG A 53 -13.13 -6.07 -1.92
N ALA A 54 -13.10 -7.37 -2.20
CA ALA A 54 -11.98 -8.00 -2.89
C ALA A 54 -11.78 -7.41 -4.29
N ILE A 55 -12.86 -7.26 -5.07
CA ILE A 55 -12.81 -6.66 -6.40
C ILE A 55 -12.24 -5.23 -6.33
N PHE A 56 -12.75 -4.38 -5.43
CA PHE A 56 -12.26 -3.02 -5.29
C PHE A 56 -10.80 -2.95 -4.81
N SER A 57 -10.39 -3.87 -3.93
CA SER A 57 -9.01 -3.93 -3.42
C SER A 57 -8.03 -4.34 -4.53
N ILE A 58 -8.44 -5.28 -5.40
CA ILE A 58 -7.64 -5.70 -6.56
C ILE A 58 -7.55 -4.54 -7.57
N LEU A 59 -8.68 -3.92 -7.93
CA LEU A 59 -8.69 -2.79 -8.86
C LEU A 59 -7.86 -1.61 -8.33
N GLY A 60 -8.01 -1.26 -7.06
CA GLY A 60 -7.19 -0.23 -6.40
C GLY A 60 -5.71 -0.60 -6.38
N GLY A 61 -5.37 -1.87 -6.14
CA GLY A 61 -4.00 -2.37 -6.19
C GLY A 61 -3.37 -2.27 -7.58
N ILE A 62 -4.13 -2.58 -8.64
CA ILE A 62 -3.66 -2.42 -10.03
C ILE A 62 -3.35 -0.95 -10.32
N VAL A 63 -4.26 -0.04 -9.99
CA VAL A 63 -4.06 1.41 -10.19
C VAL A 63 -2.85 1.90 -9.39
N ALA A 64 -2.71 1.47 -8.12
CA ALA A 64 -1.58 1.82 -7.28
C ALA A 64 -0.24 1.30 -7.84
N MET A 65 -0.21 0.06 -8.37
CA MET A 65 0.99 -0.49 -9.00
C MET A 65 1.39 0.27 -10.27
N ILE A 66 0.42 0.62 -11.12
CA ILE A 66 0.68 1.44 -12.32
C ILE A 66 1.23 2.81 -11.89
N GLY A 67 0.60 3.46 -10.91
CA GLY A 67 1.06 4.74 -10.38
C GLY A 67 2.48 4.68 -9.81
N ALA A 68 2.80 3.64 -9.02
CA ALA A 68 4.13 3.45 -8.46
C ALA A 68 5.20 3.24 -9.55
N ARG A 69 4.86 2.56 -10.66
CA ARG A 69 5.75 2.42 -11.81
C ARG A 69 5.96 3.74 -12.55
N LEU A 70 4.91 4.54 -12.72
CA LEU A 70 5.01 5.86 -13.35
C LEU A 70 5.81 6.86 -12.51
N ALA A 71 5.73 6.76 -11.19
CA ALA A 71 6.51 7.59 -10.26
C ALA A 71 7.96 7.11 -10.09
N ASP A 72 8.34 5.99 -10.72
CA ASP A 72 9.62 5.30 -10.52
C ASP A 72 9.93 4.97 -9.04
N GLY A 73 8.88 4.71 -8.26
CA GLY A 73 9.00 4.52 -6.83
C GLY A 73 7.66 4.37 -6.11
N CYS A 74 7.72 3.96 -4.84
CA CYS A 74 6.56 3.87 -3.96
C CYS A 74 6.63 4.92 -2.85
N PRO A 75 5.54 5.15 -2.10
CA PRO A 75 5.54 6.11 -1.00
C PRO A 75 6.63 5.83 0.04
N SER A 76 6.88 4.55 0.37
CA SER A 76 7.96 4.16 1.29
C SER A 76 9.35 4.47 0.74
N GLY A 77 9.58 4.31 -0.57
CA GLY A 77 10.87 4.58 -1.21
C GLY A 77 11.17 6.07 -1.32
N HIS A 78 10.22 6.86 -1.84
CA HIS A 78 10.35 8.32 -1.86
C HIS A 78 10.40 8.89 -0.45
N GLY A 79 9.64 8.34 0.48
CA GLY A 79 9.55 8.85 1.84
C GLY A 79 10.78 8.53 2.70
N LEU A 80 11.22 7.26 2.75
CA LEU A 80 12.32 6.86 3.62
C LEU A 80 13.68 7.17 3.00
N SER A 81 13.89 6.84 1.72
CA SER A 81 15.20 7.02 1.07
C SER A 81 15.29 8.36 0.35
N GLY A 82 14.28 8.72 -0.43
CA GLY A 82 14.27 9.91 -1.27
C GLY A 82 14.29 11.22 -0.50
N MET A 83 13.46 11.36 0.55
CA MET A 83 13.45 12.55 1.40
C MET A 83 14.69 12.66 2.29
N MET A 84 15.24 11.54 2.79
CA MET A 84 16.50 11.55 3.54
C MET A 84 17.67 12.05 2.68
N GLN A 85 17.64 11.78 1.37
CA GLN A 85 18.61 12.27 0.40
C GLN A 85 18.31 13.70 -0.10
N LEU A 86 17.28 14.36 0.46
CA LEU A 86 16.81 15.69 0.04
C LEU A 86 16.49 15.78 -1.45
N SER A 87 16.05 14.67 -2.06
CA SER A 87 15.71 14.63 -3.47
C SER A 87 14.44 15.44 -3.74
N LEU A 88 14.55 16.42 -4.63
CA LEU A 88 13.43 17.30 -5.00
C LEU A 88 12.25 16.49 -5.56
N SER A 89 12.53 15.46 -6.37
CA SER A 89 11.47 14.60 -6.94
C SER A 89 10.70 13.85 -5.87
N SER A 90 11.32 13.54 -4.73
CA SER A 90 10.67 12.82 -3.63
C SER A 90 9.73 13.70 -2.83
N PHE A 91 10.06 14.98 -2.67
CA PHE A 91 9.14 15.95 -2.07
C PHE A 91 7.87 16.11 -2.91
N PHE A 92 8.01 16.26 -4.24
CA PHE A 92 6.87 16.35 -5.14
C PHE A 92 6.05 15.05 -5.16
N ALA A 93 6.72 13.89 -5.27
CA ALA A 93 6.04 12.59 -5.27
C ALA A 93 5.23 12.38 -3.98
N MET A 94 5.82 12.67 -2.81
CA MET A 94 5.13 12.55 -1.52
C MET A 94 3.95 13.52 -1.40
N ALA A 95 4.12 14.78 -1.81
CA ALA A 95 3.02 15.75 -1.82
C ALA A 95 1.85 15.28 -2.69
N MET A 96 2.14 14.70 -3.86
CA MET A 96 1.10 14.16 -4.75
C MET A 96 0.47 12.88 -4.21
N PHE A 97 1.24 11.94 -3.68
CA PHE A 97 0.70 10.69 -3.11
C PHE A 97 -0.28 10.97 -1.97
N PHE A 98 0.11 11.82 -1.01
CA PHE A 98 -0.76 12.17 0.10
C PHE A 98 -1.87 13.14 -0.30
N GLY A 99 -1.57 14.14 -1.13
CA GLY A 99 -2.56 15.11 -1.61
C GLY A 99 -3.70 14.44 -2.37
N PHE A 100 -3.40 13.66 -3.41
CA PHE A 100 -4.42 12.91 -4.15
C PHE A 100 -5.02 11.78 -3.31
N GLY A 101 -4.24 11.11 -2.46
CA GLY A 101 -4.76 10.11 -1.53
C GLY A 101 -5.85 10.67 -0.62
N ILE A 102 -5.63 11.84 -0.04
CA ILE A 102 -6.61 12.56 0.79
C ILE A 102 -7.82 12.98 -0.05
N LEU A 103 -7.61 13.54 -1.24
CA LEU A 103 -8.72 13.95 -2.12
C LEU A 103 -9.61 12.77 -2.52
N VAL A 104 -9.02 11.66 -2.95
CA VAL A 104 -9.74 10.44 -3.32
C VAL A 104 -10.43 9.81 -2.12
N ALA A 105 -9.76 9.76 -0.96
CA ALA A 105 -10.38 9.27 0.28
C ALA A 105 -11.60 10.14 0.66
N ASN A 106 -11.46 11.47 0.59
CA ASN A 106 -12.58 12.38 0.82
C ASN A 106 -13.70 12.15 -0.19
N PHE A 107 -13.41 12.03 -1.49
CA PHE A 107 -14.44 11.78 -2.50
C PHE A 107 -15.17 10.44 -2.27
N ILE A 108 -14.41 9.37 -2.01
CA ILE A 108 -14.93 8.02 -1.81
C ILE A 108 -15.64 7.87 -0.46
N TYR A 109 -15.26 8.60 0.59
CA TYR A 109 -15.76 8.43 1.97
C TYR A 109 -16.52 9.63 2.55
N LYS A 110 -16.71 10.75 1.82
CA LYS A 110 -17.34 12.04 2.25
C LYS A 110 -18.68 12.03 3.02
N LYS A 111 -19.35 10.87 3.11
CA LYS A 111 -20.69 10.70 3.68
C LYS A 111 -20.71 9.68 4.83
N LEU A 112 -19.56 9.46 5.47
CA LEU A 112 -19.49 8.81 6.77
C LEU A 112 -19.55 9.86 7.87
#